data_AF-A0A131ZB38-F1
#
_entry.id   AF-A0A131ZB38-F1
#
_cell.length_a   1.000
_cell.length_b   1.000
_cell.length_c   1.000
_cell.angle_alpha   90.00
_cell.angle_beta   90.00
_cell.angle_gamma   90.00
#
_symmetry.space_group_name_H-M   'P 1'
#
loop_
_entity.id
_entity.type
_entity.pdbx_description
1 polymer ?
#
loop_
_entity_poly.entity_id
_entity_poly.type
_entity_poly.pdbx_seq_one_letter_code
_entity_poly.pdbx_strand_id
1 'polypeptide(L)'
;GPGLAELSHHWEVPQLCQFLRLSQEPLQLPDVTIAEVERSLLMPKKSSLLSLLMTCLLVAPQQRPKTLLQHPMPYRVWNERLRCRLQNWYRTYLGSQRNFLKVFEAHGLEEQFFSVMGETDPMENKDFHELNLLQRVWLLKALCDHKLVSPHRFSASIAVLRGTKWG
;
A
#
# COMPACT_ATOMS: atom_id res chain seq x y z
N GLY A 1 23.74 -1.15 5.46
CA GLY A 1 23.76 -2.47 4.79
C GLY A 1 23.41 -2.29 3.32
N PRO A 2 23.75 -3.23 2.43
CA PRO A 2 23.63 -3.07 0.98
C PRO A 2 22.20 -2.67 0.52
N GLY A 3 21.15 -3.19 1.15
CA GLY A 3 19.77 -2.80 0.81
C GLY A 3 19.36 -1.36 1.18
N LEU A 4 20.05 -0.70 2.11
CA LEU A 4 19.81 0.73 2.40
C LEU A 4 20.40 1.63 1.31
N ALA A 5 21.57 1.24 0.78
CA ALA A 5 22.18 1.96 -0.34
C ALA A 5 21.32 1.84 -1.62
N GLU A 6 20.70 0.69 -1.84
CA GLU A 6 19.73 0.48 -2.93
C GLU A 6 18.53 1.43 -2.80
N LEU A 7 17.89 1.50 -1.63
CA LEU A 7 16.73 2.37 -1.39
C LEU A 7 17.02 3.87 -1.60
N SER A 8 18.23 4.32 -1.25
CA SER A 8 18.62 5.73 -1.37
C SER A 8 18.63 6.27 -2.81
N HIS A 9 18.66 5.39 -3.82
CA HIS A 9 18.63 5.77 -5.24
C HIS A 9 17.22 5.77 -5.84
N HIS A 10 16.20 5.34 -5.09
CA HIS A 10 14.83 5.20 -5.57
C HIS A 10 13.97 6.38 -5.07
N TRP A 11 13.52 7.24 -5.98
CA TRP A 11 12.69 8.42 -5.68
C TRP A 11 11.33 8.05 -5.08
N GLU A 12 10.91 6.80 -5.24
CA GLU A 12 9.68 6.23 -4.74
C GLU A 12 9.66 6.21 -3.20
N VAL A 13 10.81 6.07 -2.54
CA VAL A 13 10.90 6.05 -1.06
C VAL A 13 10.58 7.43 -0.47
N PRO A 14 11.20 8.54 -0.92
CA PRO A 14 10.77 9.88 -0.55
C PRO A 14 9.29 10.16 -0.82
N GLN A 15 8.76 9.73 -1.97
CA GLN A 15 7.35 9.93 -2.30
C GLN A 15 6.40 9.16 -1.38
N LEU A 16 6.74 7.91 -1.05
CA LEU A 16 6.04 7.14 -0.02
C LEU A 16 6.03 7.87 1.32
N CYS A 17 7.19 8.37 1.77
CA CYS A 17 7.30 9.09 3.03
C CYS A 17 6.45 10.36 3.03
N GLN A 18 6.41 11.08 1.91
CA GLN A 18 5.57 12.26 1.75
C GLN A 18 4.08 11.90 1.81
N PHE A 19 3.64 10.84 1.12
CA PHE A 19 2.27 10.35 1.21
C PHE A 19 1.88 9.99 2.64
N LEU A 20 2.74 9.25 3.34
CA LEU A 20 2.49 8.82 4.72
C LEU A 20 2.36 10.02 5.66
N ARG A 21 3.20 11.04 5.48
CA ARG A 21 3.13 12.30 6.23
C ARG A 21 1.81 13.04 5.97
N LEU A 22 1.40 13.17 4.71
CA LEU A 22 0.14 13.82 4.35
C LEU A 22 -1.09 13.02 4.79
N SER A 23 -0.93 11.69 4.91
CA SER A 23 -2.02 10.77 5.28
C SER A 23 -2.02 10.40 6.76
N GLN A 24 -1.20 11.06 7.58
CA GLN A 24 -0.99 10.70 8.98
C GLN A 24 -2.29 10.78 9.80
N GLU A 25 -2.99 11.92 9.77
CA GLU A 25 -4.29 12.09 10.44
C GLU A 25 -5.37 11.14 9.87
N PRO A 26 -5.65 11.12 8.55
CA PRO A 26 -6.76 10.31 8.02
C PRO A 26 -6.54 8.80 8.17
N LEU A 27 -5.30 8.34 8.24
CA LEU A 27 -4.98 6.93 8.47
C LEU A 27 -4.65 6.61 9.94
N GLN A 28 -4.66 7.60 10.83
CA GLN A 28 -4.25 7.48 12.24
C GLN A 28 -2.86 6.83 12.39
N LEU A 29 -1.91 7.27 11.56
CA LEU A 29 -0.54 6.78 11.60
C LEU A 29 0.28 7.50 12.67
N PRO A 30 1.28 6.84 13.27
CA PRO A 30 2.29 7.51 14.08
C PRO A 30 3.11 8.49 13.21
N ASP A 31 3.93 9.33 13.83
CA ASP A 31 4.96 10.03 13.07
C ASP A 31 5.98 9.00 12.59
N VAL A 32 6.20 8.95 11.27
CA VAL A 32 7.04 7.93 10.62
C VAL A 32 8.24 8.61 9.99
N THR A 33 9.42 8.16 10.38
CA THR A 33 10.69 8.58 9.77
C THR A 33 11.02 7.76 8.53
N ILE A 34 11.85 8.31 7.64
CA ILE A 34 12.33 7.60 6.44
C ILE A 34 13.01 6.28 6.84
N ALA A 35 13.87 6.30 7.86
CA ALA A 35 14.60 5.12 8.34
C ALA A 35 13.68 4.00 8.87
N GLU A 36 12.52 4.35 9.41
CA GLU A 36 11.51 3.36 9.81
C GLU A 36 10.83 2.74 8.60
N VAL A 37 10.51 3.52 7.57
CA VAL A 37 9.96 3.01 6.30
C VAL A 37 10.97 2.06 5.64
N GLU A 38 12.21 2.47 5.49
CA GLU A 38 13.27 1.63 4.90
C GLU A 38 13.44 0.32 5.68
N ARG A 39 13.54 0.40 7.01
CA ARG A 39 13.64 -0.79 7.87
C ARG A 39 12.42 -1.70 7.71
N SER A 40 11.22 -1.13 7.54
CA SER A 40 9.98 -1.89 7.37
C SER A 40 9.98 -2.72 6.07
N LEU A 41 10.53 -2.18 4.98
CA LEU A 41 10.66 -2.84 3.68
C LEU A 41 11.77 -3.89 3.65
N LEU A 42 12.85 -3.68 4.40
CA LEU A 42 13.95 -4.63 4.54
C LEU A 42 13.57 -5.84 5.41
N MET A 43 12.77 -5.65 6.46
CA MET A 43 12.37 -6.70 7.40
C MET A 43 10.84 -6.80 7.56
N PRO A 44 10.10 -7.14 6.49
CA PRO A 44 8.64 -7.05 6.47
C PRO A 44 7.95 -7.96 7.48
N LYS A 45 8.48 -9.16 7.73
CA LYS A 45 7.93 -10.11 8.71
C LYS A 45 8.01 -9.65 10.16
N LYS A 46 8.94 -8.74 10.48
CA LYS A 46 9.19 -8.25 11.85
C LYS A 46 8.74 -6.82 12.07
N SER A 47 8.19 -6.16 11.05
CA SER A 47 7.86 -4.73 11.12
C SER A 47 6.43 -4.51 11.61
N SER A 48 6.31 -3.93 12.81
CA SER A 48 5.04 -3.42 13.34
C SER A 48 4.50 -2.28 12.48
N LEU A 49 5.37 -1.37 12.03
CA LEU A 49 5.02 -0.30 11.11
C LEU A 49 4.40 -0.85 9.81
N LEU A 50 5.06 -1.80 9.14
CA LEU A 50 4.51 -2.35 7.89
C LEU A 50 3.16 -3.04 8.14
N SER A 51 3.01 -3.72 9.27
CA SER A 51 1.75 -4.38 9.64
C SER A 51 0.62 -3.35 9.82
N LEU A 52 0.92 -2.21 10.46
CA LEU A 52 0.00 -1.08 10.58
C LEU A 52 -0.34 -0.47 9.22
N LEU A 53 0.67 -0.19 8.38
CA LEU A 53 0.47 0.37 7.05
C LEU A 53 -0.40 -0.55 6.19
N MET A 54 -0.10 -1.84 6.14
CA MET A 54 -0.88 -2.84 5.40
C MET A 54 -2.32 -2.95 5.93
N THR A 55 -2.51 -2.83 7.25
CA THR A 55 -3.85 -2.75 7.85
C THR A 55 -4.60 -1.52 7.36
N CYS A 56 -3.96 -0.34 7.37
CA CYS A 56 -4.56 0.90 6.89
C CYS A 56 -4.83 0.91 5.37
N LEU A 57 -4.01 0.22 4.59
CA LEU A 57 -4.12 0.24 3.13
C LEU A 57 -5.03 -0.88 2.59
N LEU A 58 -5.10 -2.02 3.24
CA LEU A 58 -5.90 -3.16 2.76
C LEU A 58 -7.32 -3.20 3.35
N VAL A 59 -7.54 -2.61 4.53
CA VAL A 59 -8.84 -2.60 5.19
C VAL A 59 -9.61 -1.34 4.81
N ALA A 60 -10.90 -1.49 4.48
CA ALA A 60 -11.79 -0.36 4.28
C ALA A 60 -11.92 0.43 5.59
N PRO A 61 -11.89 1.76 5.58
CA PRO A 61 -11.92 2.54 6.82
C PRO A 61 -13.15 2.26 7.71
N GLN A 62 -14.31 2.01 7.12
CA GLN A 62 -15.54 1.61 7.82
C GLN A 62 -15.40 0.28 8.59
N GLN A 63 -14.47 -0.57 8.18
CA GLN A 63 -14.18 -1.88 8.77
C GLN A 63 -12.91 -1.85 9.63
N ARG A 64 -12.40 -0.65 9.97
CA ARG A 64 -11.17 -0.46 10.73
C ARG A 64 -11.47 0.10 12.12
N PRO A 65 -11.96 -0.72 13.06
CA PRO A 65 -12.16 -0.27 14.43
C PRO A 65 -10.81 0.09 15.08
N LYS A 66 -10.83 0.94 16.10
CA LYS A 66 -9.61 1.36 16.84
C LYS A 66 -8.81 0.17 17.37
N THR A 67 -9.48 -0.92 17.77
CA THR A 67 -8.83 -2.16 18.23
C THR A 67 -7.94 -2.80 17.17
N LEU A 68 -8.32 -2.70 15.89
CA LEU A 68 -7.51 -3.22 14.78
C LEU A 68 -6.28 -2.35 14.50
N LEU A 69 -6.33 -1.06 14.84
CA LEU A 69 -5.15 -0.18 14.78
C LEU A 69 -4.18 -0.45 15.93
N GLN A 70 -4.70 -0.82 17.12
CA GLN A 70 -3.89 -1.24 18.28
C GLN A 70 -3.27 -2.62 18.06
N HIS A 71 -3.96 -3.49 17.34
CA HIS A 71 -3.49 -4.82 16.96
C HIS A 71 -3.55 -5.01 15.45
N PRO A 72 -2.58 -4.45 14.70
CA PRO A 72 -2.52 -4.58 13.25
C PRO A 72 -2.54 -6.04 12.79
N MET A 73 -2.98 -6.27 11.56
CA MET A 73 -3.03 -7.60 10.96
C MET A 73 -1.66 -8.28 11.03
N PRO A 74 -1.57 -9.56 11.45
CA PRO A 74 -0.32 -10.31 11.39
C PRO A 74 0.18 -10.49 9.95
N TYR A 75 1.49 -10.71 9.79
CA TYR A 75 2.14 -10.90 8.48
C TYR A 75 1.35 -11.79 7.51
N ARG A 76 1.02 -13.01 7.96
CA ARG A 76 0.31 -13.99 7.14
C ARG A 76 -1.04 -13.48 6.64
N VAL A 77 -1.76 -12.73 7.47
CA VAL A 77 -3.10 -12.21 7.15
C VAL A 77 -3.01 -11.08 6.14
N TRP A 78 -2.13 -10.09 6.36
CA TRP A 78 -2.04 -8.98 5.41
C TRP A 78 -1.38 -9.41 4.10
N ASN A 79 -0.44 -10.35 4.12
CA ASN A 79 0.20 -10.89 2.92
C ASN A 79 -0.83 -11.57 2.00
N GLU A 80 -1.76 -12.35 2.58
CA GLU A 80 -2.84 -12.97 1.80
C GLU A 80 -3.82 -11.94 1.22
N ARG A 81 -4.19 -10.93 2.02
CA ARG A 81 -5.03 -9.84 1.50
C ARG A 81 -4.35 -9.04 0.40
N LEU A 82 -3.04 -8.85 0.51
CA LEU A 82 -2.24 -8.20 -0.52
C LEU A 82 -2.21 -9.02 -1.80
N ARG A 83 -2.02 -10.34 -1.69
CA ARG A 83 -2.12 -11.28 -2.83
C ARG A 83 -3.47 -11.16 -3.54
N CYS A 84 -4.58 -11.24 -2.82
CA CYS A 84 -5.91 -11.06 -3.43
C CYS A 84 -6.08 -9.69 -4.11
N ARG A 85 -5.51 -8.62 -3.53
CA ARG A 85 -5.55 -7.29 -4.13
C ARG A 85 -4.76 -7.25 -5.44
N LEU A 86 -3.54 -7.77 -5.43
CA LEU A 86 -2.65 -7.78 -6.59
C LEU A 86 -3.24 -8.61 -7.73
N GLN A 87 -3.78 -9.79 -7.42
CA GLN A 87 -4.52 -10.62 -8.37
C GLN A 87 -5.68 -9.87 -9.02
N ASN A 88 -6.44 -9.09 -8.23
CA ASN A 88 -7.53 -8.28 -8.78
C ASN A 88 -7.02 -7.18 -9.72
N TRP A 89 -5.90 -6.54 -9.41
CA TRP A 89 -5.26 -5.55 -10.29
C TRP A 89 -4.78 -6.18 -11.59
N TYR A 90 -4.10 -7.33 -11.53
CA TYR A 90 -3.67 -8.07 -12.73
C TYR A 90 -4.85 -8.56 -13.57
N ARG A 91 -5.95 -8.99 -12.94
CA ARG A 91 -7.18 -9.36 -13.66
C ARG A 91 -7.74 -8.18 -14.46
N THR A 92 -7.76 -6.97 -13.89
CA THR A 92 -8.16 -5.76 -14.63
C THR A 92 -7.16 -5.40 -15.73
N TYR A 93 -5.86 -5.50 -15.46
CA TYR A 93 -4.81 -5.23 -16.43
C TYR A 93 -4.90 -6.14 -17.66
N LEU A 94 -4.99 -7.46 -17.46
CA LEU A 94 -5.12 -8.44 -18.54
C LEU A 94 -6.48 -8.34 -19.24
N GLY A 95 -7.57 -8.20 -18.47
CA GLY A 95 -8.93 -8.09 -19.03
C GLY A 95 -9.16 -6.81 -19.83
N SER A 96 -8.41 -5.74 -19.56
CA SER A 96 -8.46 -4.48 -20.32
C SER A 96 -7.59 -4.48 -21.58
N GLN A 97 -7.04 -5.62 -21.99
CA GLN A 97 -6.05 -5.73 -23.08
C GLN A 97 -4.83 -4.84 -22.83
N ARG A 98 -4.36 -4.79 -21.58
CA ARG A 98 -3.20 -3.99 -21.14
C ARG A 98 -3.39 -2.48 -21.38
N ASN A 99 -4.63 -1.98 -21.34
CA ASN A 99 -4.92 -0.56 -21.47
C ASN A 99 -4.67 0.16 -20.14
N PHE A 100 -3.55 0.89 -20.06
CA PHE A 100 -3.13 1.57 -18.84
C PHE A 100 -4.08 2.68 -18.38
N LEU A 101 -4.77 3.38 -19.29
CA LEU A 101 -5.76 4.40 -18.92
C LEU A 101 -6.92 3.77 -18.13
N LYS A 102 -7.48 2.66 -18.61
CA LYS A 102 -8.56 1.94 -17.92
C LYS A 102 -8.14 1.42 -16.55
N VAL A 103 -6.90 0.94 -16.45
CA VAL A 103 -6.35 0.44 -15.18
C VAL A 103 -6.11 1.57 -14.19
N PHE A 104 -5.59 2.70 -14.66
CA PHE A 104 -5.39 3.91 -13.86
C PHE A 104 -6.73 4.47 -13.34
N GLU A 105 -7.75 4.58 -14.20
CA GLU A 105 -9.08 5.03 -13.79
C GLU A 105 -9.72 4.10 -12.75
N ALA A 106 -9.54 2.79 -12.89
CA ALA A 106 -10.13 1.81 -11.98
C ALA A 106 -9.40 1.70 -10.63
N HIS A 107 -8.06 1.79 -10.64
CA HIS A 107 -7.23 1.41 -9.50
C HIS A 107 -6.16 2.43 -9.10
N GLY A 108 -5.92 3.46 -9.90
CA GLY A 108 -4.85 4.45 -9.70
C GLY A 108 -3.45 3.93 -9.98
N LEU A 109 -3.32 2.85 -10.74
CA LEU A 109 -2.02 2.25 -11.06
C LEU A 109 -1.49 2.82 -12.37
N GLU A 110 -0.27 3.35 -12.32
CA GLU A 110 0.47 3.81 -13.48
C GLU A 110 1.15 2.66 -14.24
N GLU A 111 1.52 2.90 -15.50
CA GLU A 111 2.17 1.90 -16.37
C GLU A 111 3.48 1.38 -15.78
N GLN A 112 4.26 2.25 -15.13
CA GLN A 112 5.54 1.91 -14.52
C GLN A 112 5.40 0.83 -13.45
N PHE A 113 4.24 0.75 -12.78
CA PHE A 113 3.97 -0.33 -11.82
C PHE A 113 4.10 -1.71 -12.46
N PHE A 114 3.50 -1.92 -13.64
CA PHE A 114 3.57 -3.19 -14.35
C PHE A 114 4.95 -3.43 -14.98
N SER A 115 5.69 -2.36 -15.29
CA SER A 115 7.08 -2.48 -15.75
C SER A 115 8.00 -3.04 -14.64
N VAL A 116 7.76 -2.66 -13.38
CA VAL A 116 8.53 -3.12 -12.21
C VAL A 116 8.06 -4.49 -11.72
N MET A 117 6.75 -4.71 -11.70
CA MET A 117 6.15 -5.94 -11.18
C MET A 117 6.23 -7.10 -12.18
N GLY A 118 6.28 -6.80 -13.48
CA GLY A 118 6.30 -7.77 -14.56
C GLY A 118 4.91 -8.03 -15.16
N GLU A 119 4.88 -8.78 -16.27
CA GLU A 119 3.63 -9.06 -17.01
C GLU A 119 2.64 -9.96 -16.26
N THR A 120 3.11 -10.68 -15.24
CA THR A 120 2.33 -11.64 -14.43
C THR A 120 2.44 -11.30 -12.95
N ASP A 121 1.47 -11.74 -12.15
CA ASP A 121 1.44 -11.48 -10.71
C ASP A 121 2.62 -12.18 -10.01
N PRO A 122 3.63 -11.43 -9.50
CA PRO A 122 4.78 -12.06 -8.87
C PRO A 122 4.44 -12.73 -7.52
N MET A 123 3.32 -12.38 -6.89
CA MET A 123 2.88 -12.99 -5.63
C MET A 123 2.05 -14.26 -5.80
N GLU A 124 1.82 -14.73 -7.03
CA GLU A 124 1.23 -16.05 -7.29
C GLU A 124 2.10 -17.17 -6.68
N ASN A 125 3.42 -17.03 -6.78
CA ASN A 125 4.39 -18.02 -6.30
C ASN A 125 5.34 -17.49 -5.22
N LYS A 126 5.15 -16.24 -4.77
CA LYS A 126 6.00 -15.58 -3.77
C LYS A 126 5.16 -14.90 -2.71
N ASP A 127 5.67 -14.88 -1.50
CA ASP A 127 5.22 -13.95 -0.47
C ASP A 127 5.90 -12.59 -0.62
N PHE A 128 5.34 -11.55 0.00
CA PHE A 128 5.87 -10.18 -0.08
C PHE A 128 7.36 -10.08 0.28
N HIS A 129 7.79 -10.81 1.32
CA HIS A 129 9.19 -10.82 1.76
C HIS A 129 10.18 -11.51 0.81
N GLU A 130 9.69 -12.17 -0.25
CA GLU A 130 10.50 -12.83 -1.28
C GLU A 130 10.60 -11.99 -2.55
N LEU A 131 9.79 -10.93 -2.67
CA LEU A 131 9.90 -9.94 -3.73
C LEU A 131 11.22 -9.18 -3.60
N ASN A 132 11.75 -8.68 -4.72
CA ASN A 132 12.90 -7.77 -4.64
C ASN A 132 12.50 -6.44 -3.97
N LEU A 133 13.49 -5.68 -3.53
CA LEU A 133 13.24 -4.49 -2.71
C LEU A 133 12.45 -3.42 -3.48
N LEU A 134 12.78 -3.22 -4.77
CA LEU A 134 12.06 -2.30 -5.65
C LEU A 134 10.58 -2.69 -5.80
N GLN A 135 10.28 -3.97 -6.01
CA GLN A 135 8.89 -4.47 -6.09
C GLN A 135 8.12 -4.20 -4.80
N ARG A 136 8.74 -4.35 -3.63
CA ARG A 136 8.10 -4.05 -2.33
C ARG A 136 7.76 -2.56 -2.20
N VAL A 137 8.69 -1.69 -2.61
CA VAL A 137 8.49 -0.23 -2.65
C VAL A 137 7.32 0.11 -3.56
N TRP A 138 7.32 -0.41 -4.77
CA TRP A 138 6.29 -0.15 -5.78
C TRP A 138 4.92 -0.70 -5.39
N LEU A 139 4.84 -1.87 -4.75
CA LEU A 139 3.59 -2.39 -4.18
C LEU A 139 3.02 -1.48 -3.09
N LEU A 140 3.87 -0.98 -2.19
CA LEU A 140 3.43 -0.06 -1.15
C LEU A 140 2.96 1.26 -1.76
N LYS A 141 3.66 1.78 -2.78
CA LYS A 141 3.27 2.99 -3.51
C LYS A 141 1.92 2.81 -4.18
N ALA A 142 1.74 1.73 -4.92
CA ALA A 142 0.49 1.39 -5.60
C ALA A 142 -0.70 1.29 -4.63
N LEU A 143 -0.49 0.76 -3.41
CA LEU A 143 -1.53 0.74 -2.39
C LEU A 143 -1.92 2.14 -1.91
N CYS A 144 -0.96 3.06 -1.80
CA CYS A 144 -1.19 4.47 -1.49
C CYS A 144 -1.98 5.15 -2.61
N ASP A 145 -1.54 5.01 -3.86
CA ASP A 145 -2.19 5.58 -5.04
C ASP A 145 -3.64 5.08 -5.18
N HIS A 146 -3.86 3.78 -4.96
CA HIS A 146 -5.18 3.18 -4.96
C HIS A 146 -6.14 3.76 -3.92
N LYS A 147 -5.63 4.25 -2.79
CA LYS A 147 -6.47 4.95 -1.80
C LYS A 147 -6.88 6.34 -2.26
N LEU A 148 -6.04 7.01 -3.06
CA LEU A 148 -6.31 8.35 -3.57
C LEU A 148 -7.37 8.35 -4.68
N VAL A 149 -7.33 7.35 -5.58
CA VAL A 149 -8.28 7.24 -6.71
C VAL A 149 -9.69 6.82 -6.27
N SER A 150 -9.88 6.39 -5.03
CA SER A 150 -11.21 6.22 -4.42
C SER A 150 -11.54 7.31 -3.37
N PRO A 151 -11.64 8.60 -3.77
CA PRO A 151 -11.77 9.71 -2.83
C PRO A 151 -13.09 9.69 -2.06
N HIS A 152 -14.21 9.18 -2.62
CA HIS A 152 -15.45 9.00 -1.87
C HIS A 152 -15.32 7.99 -0.70
N ARG A 153 -14.34 7.08 -0.75
CA ARG A 153 -13.98 6.19 0.37
C ARG A 153 -12.97 6.83 1.32
N PHE A 154 -12.10 7.73 0.84
CA PHE A 154 -11.10 8.42 1.66
C PHE A 154 -11.71 9.61 2.43
N SER A 155 -12.56 10.43 1.79
CA SER A 155 -13.25 11.58 2.40
C SER A 155 -14.36 11.19 3.37
N ALA A 156 -15.13 10.12 3.07
CA ALA A 156 -16.07 9.54 4.01
C ALA A 156 -15.38 9.06 5.30
N SER A 157 -14.11 8.69 5.22
CA SER A 157 -13.29 8.30 6.38
C SER A 157 -12.86 9.49 7.21
N ILE A 158 -12.53 10.61 6.57
CA ILE A 158 -12.27 11.87 7.28
C ILE A 158 -13.56 12.37 7.96
N ALA A 159 -14.72 12.27 7.32
CA ALA A 159 -16.00 12.66 7.91
C ALA A 159 -16.41 11.77 9.09
N VAL A 160 -16.25 10.45 8.97
CA VAL A 160 -16.53 9.48 10.05
C VAL A 160 -15.56 9.63 11.23
N LEU A 161 -14.28 9.95 10.98
CA LEU A 161 -13.29 10.19 12.04
C LEU A 161 -13.49 11.54 12.73
N ARG A 162 -14.08 12.54 12.05
CA ARG A 162 -14.39 13.86 12.62
C ARG A 162 -15.76 13.94 13.32
N GLY A 163 -16.54 12.86 13.33
CA GLY A 163 -17.82 12.81 14.05
C GLY A 163 -18.89 13.77 13.51
N THR A 164 -18.73 14.31 12.30
CA THR A 164 -19.73 15.19 11.69
C THR A 164 -20.76 14.37 10.93
N LYS A 165 -21.91 14.14 11.58
CA LYS A 165 -23.15 13.76 10.90
C LYS A 165 -23.62 14.96 10.08
N TRP A 166 -23.85 14.76 8.78
CA TRP A 166 -24.62 15.71 7.98
C TRP A 166 -26.11 15.45 8.26
N GLY A 167 -26.80 16.48 8.75
CA GLY A 167 -28.26 16.58 8.73
C GLY A 167 -28.73 17.17 7.41
#